data_AF-A0A958I1P3-F1
#
_entry.id   AF-A0A958I1P3-F1
#
_cell.length_a   1.000
_cell.length_b   1.000
_cell.length_c   1.000
_cell.angle_alpha   90.00
_cell.angle_beta   90.00
_cell.angle_gamma   90.00
#
_symmetry.space_group_name_H-M   'P 1'
#
loop_
_entity.id
_entity.type
_entity.pdbx_description
1 polymer ?
#
loop_
_entity_poly.entity_id
_entity_poly.type
_entity_poly.pdbx_seq_one_letter_code
_entity_poly.pdbx_strand_id
1 'polypeptide(L)'
;MENFVFLGQGPCYGIANEAALKVQEMSILSTQSFHSLEYRHGPMSTANRNTLVTLLLTQNSHSYEVRMIEDIQKLGARFLVIKPNRLSSVQQAEYEVTVPKRVSPNYLPILYIPV
;
A
#
# COMPACT_ATOMS: atom_id res chain seq x y z
N MET A 1 10.49 -12.33 4.15
CA MET A 1 10.17 -10.90 4.01
C MET A 1 10.76 -10.22 5.22
N GLU A 2 11.53 -9.15 5.02
CA GLU A 2 12.28 -8.48 6.08
C GLU A 2 12.00 -6.97 6.12
N ASN A 3 11.48 -6.41 5.01
CA ASN A 3 11.12 -4.99 4.90
C ASN A 3 9.66 -4.85 4.50
N PHE A 4 8.92 -3.98 5.18
CA PHE A 4 7.53 -3.66 4.85
C PHE A 4 7.40 -2.19 4.49
N VAL A 5 6.78 -1.91 3.35
CA VAL A 5 6.54 -0.55 2.88
C VAL A 5 5.04 -0.33 2.76
N PHE A 6 4.52 0.73 3.38
CA PHE A 6 3.11 1.10 3.31
C PHE A 6 2.95 2.38 2.49
N LEU A 7 2.15 2.30 1.43
CA LEU A 7 1.92 3.39 0.50
C LEU A 7 0.46 3.81 0.54
N GLY A 8 0.23 5.12 0.68
CA GLY A 8 -1.11 5.68 0.66
C GLY A 8 -1.12 7.15 0.24
N GLN A 9 -2.23 7.60 -0.33
CA GLN A 9 -2.45 9.00 -0.68
C GLN A 9 -3.50 9.67 0.20
N GLY A 10 -3.33 10.98 0.42
CA GLY A 10 -4.27 11.80 1.17
C GLY A 10 -4.57 11.19 2.56
N PRO A 11 -5.84 10.98 2.92
CA PRO A 11 -6.21 10.37 4.21
C PRO A 11 -5.63 8.97 4.43
N CYS A 12 -5.38 8.21 3.35
CA CYS A 12 -4.79 6.87 3.47
C CYS A 12 -3.30 6.92 3.84
N TYR A 13 -2.62 8.06 3.72
CA TYR A 13 -1.25 8.20 4.21
C TYR A 13 -1.17 8.08 5.73
N GLY A 14 -2.12 8.70 6.45
CA GLY A 14 -2.20 8.54 7.90
C GLY A 14 -2.41 7.08 8.31
N ILE A 15 -3.23 6.35 7.54
CA ILE A 15 -3.42 4.91 7.73
C ILE A 15 -2.16 4.11 7.42
N ALA A 16 -1.44 4.46 6.34
CA ALA A 16 -0.18 3.81 5.99
C ALA A 16 0.87 3.97 7.09
N ASN A 17 0.96 5.16 7.70
CA ASN A 17 1.85 5.42 8.83
C ASN A 17 1.48 4.58 10.05
N GLU A 18 0.19 4.55 10.40
CA GLU A 18 -0.28 3.74 11.55
C GLU A 18 -0.05 2.24 11.30
N ALA A 19 -0.33 1.75 10.09
CA ALA A 19 -0.09 0.37 9.72
C ALA A 19 1.40 0.00 9.79
N ALA A 20 2.28 0.88 9.31
CA ALA A 20 3.72 0.71 9.41
C ALA A 20 4.18 0.66 10.88
N LEU A 21 3.67 1.56 11.71
CA LEU A 21 3.96 1.60 13.14
C LEU A 21 3.51 0.32 13.84
N LYS A 22 2.28 -0.15 13.59
CA LYS A 22 1.75 -1.37 14.21
C LYS A 22 2.52 -2.62 13.81
N VAL A 23 2.89 -2.75 12.53
CA VAL A 23 3.73 -3.88 12.10
C VAL A 23 5.10 -3.80 12.74
N GLN A 24 5.71 -2.61 12.84
CA GLN A 24 7.00 -2.44 13.51
C GLN A 24 6.93 -2.83 14.99
N GLU A 25 5.92 -2.37 15.71
CA GLU A 25 5.71 -2.67 17.13
C GLU A 25 5.46 -4.16 17.40
N MET A 26 4.63 -4.81 16.58
CA MET A 26 4.22 -6.20 16.81
C MET A 26 5.22 -7.23 16.28
N SER A 27 5.92 -6.93 15.19
CA SER A 27 6.83 -7.88 14.53
C SER A 27 8.31 -7.60 14.77
N ILE A 28 8.67 -6.40 15.28
CA ILE A 28 10.07 -5.96 15.47
C ILE A 28 10.83 -5.91 14.13
N LEU A 29 10.11 -5.78 13.01
CA LEU A 29 10.68 -5.66 11.67
C LEU A 29 10.76 -4.21 11.22
N SER A 30 11.66 -3.95 10.27
CA SER A 30 11.80 -2.63 9.66
C SER A 30 10.60 -2.32 8.78
N THR A 31 9.95 -1.20 9.05
CA THR A 31 8.82 -0.71 8.27
C THR A 31 9.07 0.72 7.80
N GLN A 32 8.48 1.08 6.67
CA GLN A 32 8.51 2.43 6.13
C GLN A 32 7.13 2.77 5.60
N SER A 33 6.77 4.05 5.64
CA SER A 33 5.55 4.55 5.05
C SER A 33 5.82 5.80 4.23
N PHE A 34 5.19 5.90 3.07
CA PHE A 34 5.36 7.03 2.15
C PHE A 34 4.06 7.39 1.47
N HIS A 35 3.99 8.63 0.98
CA HIS A 35 3.04 8.93 -0.08
C HIS A 35 3.36 8.08 -1.32
N SER A 36 2.33 7.48 -1.94
CA SER A 36 2.53 6.53 -3.04
C SER A 36 3.47 7.07 -4.12
N LEU A 37 3.30 8.31 -4.57
CA LEU A 37 4.13 8.90 -5.63
C LEU A 37 5.54 9.30 -5.16
N GLU A 38 5.72 9.66 -3.88
CA GLU A 38 7.03 10.02 -3.33
C GLU A 38 7.98 8.82 -3.29
N TYR A 39 7.42 7.61 -3.17
CA TYR A 39 8.22 6.39 -3.16
C TYR A 39 9.10 6.25 -4.42
N ARG A 40 8.67 6.80 -5.57
CA ARG A 40 9.45 6.81 -6.81
C ARG A 40 10.65 7.77 -6.80
N HIS A 41 10.68 8.75 -5.91
CA HIS A 41 11.70 9.80 -5.90
C HIS A 41 12.95 9.45 -5.09
N GLY A 42 13.28 8.15 -4.99
CA GLY A 42 14.46 7.65 -4.28
C GLY A 42 14.19 6.41 -3.43
N PRO A 43 13.16 6.38 -2.57
CA PRO A 43 12.92 5.27 -1.64
C PRO A 43 12.74 3.91 -2.32
N MET A 44 12.19 3.87 -3.53
CA MET A 44 12.05 2.66 -4.35
C MET A 44 13.38 1.92 -4.58
N SER A 45 14.53 2.60 -4.52
CA SER A 45 15.85 1.96 -4.66
C SER A 45 16.17 0.95 -3.55
N THR A 46 15.49 1.01 -2.40
CA THR A 46 15.65 0.04 -1.31
C THR A 46 14.77 -1.20 -1.48
N ALA A 47 13.85 -1.19 -2.45
CA ALA A 47 12.97 -2.31 -2.73
C ALA A 47 13.74 -3.49 -3.31
N ASN A 48 13.53 -4.67 -2.74
CA ASN A 48 14.13 -5.91 -3.21
C ASN A 48 13.17 -7.09 -3.01
N ARG A 49 13.64 -8.31 -3.28
CA ARG A 49 12.84 -9.55 -3.15
C ARG A 49 12.33 -9.85 -1.73
N ASN A 50 12.93 -9.24 -0.71
CA ASN A 50 12.52 -9.37 0.68
C ASN A 50 11.59 -8.24 1.14
N THR A 51 11.21 -7.33 0.24
CA THR A 51 10.31 -6.20 0.51
C THR A 51 8.86 -6.54 0.13
N LEU A 52 7.93 -6.35 1.07
CA LEU A 52 6.49 -6.35 0.80
C LEU A 52 5.99 -4.90 0.75
N VAL A 53 5.43 -4.49 -0.38
CA VAL A 53 4.82 -3.18 -0.57
C VAL A 53 3.31 -3.31 -0.46
N THR A 54 2.74 -2.69 0.57
CA THR A 54 1.29 -2.59 0.81
C THR A 54 0.78 -1.28 0.26
N LEU A 55 -0.16 -1.33 -0.67
CA LEU A 55 -0.73 -0.16 -1.33
C LEU A 55 -2.21 0.01 -0.95
N LEU A 56 -2.54 1.17 -0.37
CA LEU A 56 -3.89 1.58 -0.01
C LEU A 56 -4.52 2.38 -1.16
N LEU A 57 -5.22 1.70 -2.07
CA LEU A 57 -5.83 2.34 -3.23
C LEU A 57 -7.12 3.08 -2.88
N THR A 58 -7.27 4.25 -3.49
CA THR A 58 -8.52 5.03 -3.51
C THR A 58 -9.00 5.24 -4.94
N GLN A 59 -10.27 5.65 -5.12
CA GLN A 59 -10.86 5.79 -6.46
C GLN A 59 -10.14 6.82 -7.35
N ASN A 60 -9.46 7.81 -6.78
CA ASN A 60 -8.91 8.94 -7.53
C ASN A 60 -7.47 8.73 -8.01
N SER A 61 -6.76 7.71 -7.52
CA SER A 61 -5.30 7.57 -7.68
C SER A 61 -4.87 6.36 -8.52
N HIS A 62 -5.84 5.59 -9.02
CA HIS A 62 -5.66 4.25 -9.60
C HIS A 62 -4.64 4.17 -10.74
N SER A 63 -4.65 5.08 -11.71
CA SER A 63 -3.82 4.96 -12.91
C SER A 63 -2.32 5.16 -12.66
N TYR A 64 -1.96 6.07 -11.77
CA TYR A 64 -0.55 6.37 -11.47
C TYR A 64 0.06 5.31 -10.56
N GLU A 65 -0.71 4.83 -9.60
CA GLU A 65 -0.28 3.82 -8.65
C GLU A 65 -0.10 2.45 -9.31
N VAL A 66 -0.95 2.08 -10.27
CA VAL A 66 -0.78 0.82 -11.04
C VAL A 66 0.53 0.82 -11.84
N ARG A 67 0.87 1.92 -12.53
CA ARG A 67 2.17 2.02 -13.23
C ARG A 67 3.36 1.91 -12.27
N MET A 68 3.20 2.42 -11.05
CA MET A 68 4.23 2.34 -10.03
C MET A 68 4.47 0.91 -9.57
N ILE A 69 3.41 0.11 -9.41
CA ILE A 69 3.53 -1.32 -9.08
C ILE A 69 4.40 -2.03 -10.13
N GLU A 70 4.15 -1.79 -11.42
CA GLU A 70 4.91 -2.41 -12.50
C GLU A 70 6.42 -2.13 -12.43
N ASP A 71 6.79 -0.90 -12.09
CA ASP A 71 8.21 -0.51 -12.01
C ASP A 71 8.91 -1.12 -10.78
N ILE A 72 8.23 -1.15 -9.63
CA ILE A 72 8.78 -1.73 -8.41
C ILE A 72 8.82 -3.26 -8.50
N GLN A 73 7.87 -3.88 -9.19
CA GLN A 73 7.85 -5.32 -9.40
C GLN A 73 9.07 -5.80 -10.21
N LYS A 74 9.61 -4.96 -11.11
CA LYS A 74 10.87 -5.24 -11.83
C LYS A 74 12.08 -5.35 -10.88
N LEU A 75 12.02 -4.70 -9.70
CA LEU A 75 13.04 -4.83 -8.66
C LEU A 75 12.88 -6.11 -7.81
N GLY A 76 11.80 -6.87 -8.05
CA GLY A 76 11.51 -8.14 -7.40
C GLY A 76 10.70 -8.03 -6.10
N ALA A 77 10.25 -6.83 -5.72
CA ALA A 77 9.41 -6.65 -4.54
C ALA A 77 8.00 -7.22 -4.75
N ARG A 78 7.39 -7.69 -3.66
CA ARG A 78 6.06 -8.30 -3.64
C ARG A 78 5.00 -7.26 -3.28
N PHE A 79 3.78 -7.45 -3.74
CA PHE A 79 2.70 -6.47 -3.61
C PHE A 79 1.46 -7.02 -2.89
N LEU A 80 0.99 -6.26 -1.91
CA LEU A 80 -0.33 -6.39 -1.30
C LEU A 80 -1.15 -5.13 -1.63
N VAL A 81 -2.32 -5.29 -2.25
CA VAL A 81 -3.19 -4.17 -2.60
C VAL A 81 -4.47 -4.24 -1.79
N ILE A 82 -4.78 -3.16 -1.07
CA ILE A 82 -6.04 -2.98 -0.34
C ILE A 82 -6.87 -1.97 -1.10
N LYS A 83 -8.06 -2.37 -1.56
CA LYS A 83 -8.90 -1.51 -2.41
C LYS A 83 -10.40 -1.67 -2.17
N PRO A 84 -11.23 -0.65 -2.49
CA PRO A 84 -12.67 -0.81 -2.53
C PRO A 84 -13.12 -1.75 -3.66
N ASN A 85 -14.21 -2.48 -3.44
CA ASN A 85 -14.79 -3.48 -4.38
C ASN A 85 -15.15 -2.96 -5.79
N ARG A 86 -15.20 -1.64 -5.99
CA ARG A 86 -15.53 -1.06 -7.30
C ARG A 86 -14.33 -0.91 -8.23
N LEU A 87 -13.11 -0.97 -7.69
CA LEU A 87 -11.90 -0.85 -8.50
C LEU A 87 -11.58 -2.19 -9.16
N SER A 88 -11.16 -2.13 -10.43
CA SER A 88 -10.70 -3.32 -11.16
C SER A 88 -9.56 -4.00 -10.40
N SER A 89 -9.48 -5.33 -10.51
CA SER A 89 -8.36 -6.07 -9.94
C SER A 89 -7.04 -5.59 -10.53
N VAL A 90 -6.00 -5.63 -9.69
CA VAL A 90 -4.64 -5.25 -10.07
C VAL A 90 -3.89 -6.54 -10.35
N GLN A 91 -3.72 -6.90 -11.62
CA GLN A 91 -3.13 -8.18 -12.02
C GLN A 91 -1.69 -8.38 -11.49
N GLN A 92 -1.00 -7.27 -11.25
CA GLN A 92 0.38 -7.21 -10.75
C GLN A 92 0.46 -7.43 -9.23
N ALA A 93 -0.67 -7.35 -8.52
CA ALA A 93 -0.71 -7.58 -7.08
C ALA A 93 -0.67 -9.07 -6.77
N GLU A 94 0.19 -9.46 -5.83
CA GLU A 94 0.25 -10.85 -5.39
C GLU A 94 -0.90 -11.19 -4.44
N TYR A 95 -1.29 -10.21 -3.63
CA TYR A 95 -2.44 -10.28 -2.74
C TYR A 95 -3.36 -9.08 -2.96
N GLU A 96 -4.66 -9.34 -3.01
CA GLU A 96 -5.68 -8.31 -3.16
C GLU A 96 -6.72 -8.46 -2.06
N VAL A 97 -6.86 -7.43 -1.22
CA VAL A 97 -7.87 -7.37 -0.17
C VAL A 97 -8.92 -6.34 -0.56
N THR A 98 -10.15 -6.83 -0.70
CA THR A 98 -11.26 -6.00 -1.14
C THR A 98 -12.13 -5.59 0.04
N VAL A 99 -12.33 -4.29 0.20
CA VAL A 99 -13.12 -3.72 1.29
C VAL A 99 -14.52 -3.32 0.78
N PRO A 100 -15.61 -3.70 1.50
CA PRO A 100 -16.97 -3.41 1.07
C PRO A 100 -17.29 -1.91 1.13
N LYS A 101 -17.88 -1.39 0.05
CA LYS A 101 -18.20 0.04 -0.15
C LYS A 101 -19.44 0.51 0.63
N ARG A 102 -19.59 0.13 1.90
CA ARG A 102 -20.74 0.56 2.71
C ARG A 102 -20.60 1.97 3.29
N VAL A 103 -19.47 2.64 3.05
CA VAL A 103 -19.15 3.93 3.70
C VAL A 103 -18.63 4.94 2.66
N SER A 104 -18.91 6.22 2.91
CA SER A 104 -18.43 7.34 2.07
C SER A 104 -16.90 7.31 1.95
N PRO A 105 -16.31 7.79 0.82
CA PRO A 105 -14.86 7.80 0.59
C PRO A 105 -14.03 8.38 1.75
N ASN A 106 -14.59 9.35 2.49
CA ASN A 106 -13.91 9.99 3.62
C ASN A 106 -13.72 9.05 4.84
N TYR A 107 -14.56 8.03 4.96
CA TYR A 107 -14.53 7.06 6.07
C TYR A 107 -13.95 5.71 5.66
N LEU A 108 -13.65 5.54 4.36
CA LEU A 108 -12.96 4.37 3.84
C LEU A 108 -11.64 4.05 4.58
N PRO A 109 -10.83 5.06 4.99
CA PRO A 109 -9.62 4.84 5.80
C PRO A 109 -9.85 4.03 7.08
N ILE A 110 -11.03 4.16 7.71
CA ILE A 110 -11.37 3.45 8.96
C ILE A 110 -11.44 1.94 8.73
N LEU A 111 -11.91 1.51 7.55
CA LEU A 111 -12.04 0.09 7.23
C LEU A 111 -10.70 -0.58 6.88
N TYR A 112 -9.64 0.21 6.74
CA TYR A 112 -8.29 -0.29 6.43
C TYR A 112 -7.49 -0.61 7.69
N ILE A 113 -7.95 -0.21 8.88
CA ILE A 113 -7.34 -0.55 10.16
C ILE A 113 -8.23 -1.59 10.86
N PRO A 114 -7.71 -2.78 11.19
CA PRO A 114 -8.32 -3.61 12.22
C PRO A 114 -8.08 -2.92 13.57
N VAL A 115 -9.17 -2.52 14.23
CA VAL A 115 -9.16 -2.04 15.63
C VAL A 115 -8.79 -3.18 16.57
#